data_AF-W2ST46-F1
#
_entry.id   AF-W2ST46-F1
#
_cell.length_a   1.000
_cell.length_b   1.000
_cell.length_c   1.000
_cell.angle_alpha   90.00
_cell.angle_beta   90.00
_cell.angle_gamma   90.00
#
_symmetry.space_group_name_H-M   'P 1'
#
loop_
_entity.id
_entity.type
_entity.pdbx_description
1 polymer ?
#
loop_
_entity_poly.entity_id
_entity_poly.type
_entity_poly.pdbx_seq_one_letter_code
_entity_poly.pdbx_strand_id
1 'polypeptide(L)' 'MQPAYINLLFLPLLLNSFYVFAGDICDGAQFAAFTNDERQALLDAHNNLRKNIADGKQDSKDGKLPSAKNMYQLVNS' A
#
# COMPACT_ATOMS: atom_id res chain seq x y z
N MET A 1 -21.39 28.62 -51.51
CA MET A 1 -20.21 27.95 -50.92
C MET A 1 -19.26 29.03 -50.42
N GLN A 2 -19.14 29.18 -49.10
CA GLN A 2 -18.07 29.91 -48.44
C GLN A 2 -17.29 28.89 -47.60
N PRO A 3 -15.95 28.98 -47.52
CA PRO A 3 -15.13 27.94 -46.92
C PRO A 3 -15.37 27.91 -45.41
N ALA A 4 -15.50 26.71 -44.84
CA ALA A 4 -15.49 26.52 -43.40
C ALA A 4 -14.07 26.77 -42.89
N TYR A 5 -13.81 27.96 -42.36
CA TYR A 5 -12.56 28.24 -41.65
C TYR A 5 -12.61 27.55 -40.29
N ILE A 6 -11.81 26.49 -40.15
CA ILE A 6 -11.55 25.87 -38.86
C ILE A 6 -10.83 26.92 -38.00
N ASN A 7 -11.49 27.31 -36.92
CA ASN A 7 -11.03 28.35 -36.01
C ASN A 7 -9.78 27.83 -35.27
N LEU A 8 -8.63 28.48 -35.44
CA LEU A 8 -7.33 28.13 -34.83
C LEU A 8 -7.36 28.11 -33.29
N LEU A 9 -8.42 28.66 -32.68
CA LEU A 9 -8.65 28.65 -31.23
C LEU A 9 -8.99 27.28 -30.65
N PHE A 10 -9.27 26.27 -31.47
CA PHE A 10 -9.51 24.89 -30.98
C PHE A 10 -8.28 23.97 -31.05
N LEU A 11 -7.14 24.45 -31.52
CA LEU A 11 -5.91 23.65 -31.61
C LEU A 11 -5.34 23.13 -30.25
N PRO A 12 -5.53 23.78 -29.08
CA PRO A 12 -5.00 23.23 -27.83
C PRO A 12 -5.81 22.05 -27.29
N LEU A 13 -6.99 21.73 -27.83
CA LEU A 13 -7.78 20.57 -27.40
C LEU A 13 -7.29 19.23 -27.98
N LEU A 14 -6.43 19.25 -29.01
CA LEU A 14 -5.90 18.03 -29.65
C LEU A 14 -4.50 17.63 -29.17
N LEU A 15 -3.82 18.46 -28.36
CA LEU A 15 -2.46 18.19 -27.85
C LEU A 15 -2.38 18.05 -26.33
N ASN A 16 -3.52 18.00 -25.61
CA ASN A 16 -3.55 17.72 -24.17
C ASN A 16 -3.31 16.23 -23.83
N SER A 17 -2.60 15.51 -24.69
CA SER A 17 -2.18 14.15 -24.45
C SER A 17 -0.84 14.18 -23.70
N PHE A 18 -0.88 13.77 -22.43
CA PHE A 18 0.28 13.35 -21.64
C PHE A 18 1.16 14.45 -21.04
N TYR A 19 0.61 15.24 -20.12
CA TYR A 19 1.39 15.66 -18.95
C TYR A 19 1.02 14.76 -17.77
N VAL A 20 1.51 13.51 -17.78
CA VAL A 20 1.59 12.75 -16.53
C VAL A 20 2.80 13.32 -15.79
N PHE A 21 2.54 14.24 -14.87
CA PHE A 21 3.58 14.81 -14.01
C PHE A 21 4.17 13.65 -13.20
N ALA A 22 5.48 13.42 -13.31
CA ALA A 22 6.20 12.39 -12.58
C ALA A 22 6.43 12.77 -11.11
N GLY A 23 5.38 13.22 -10.44
CA GLY A 23 5.38 13.56 -9.02
C GLY A 23 3.99 13.29 -8.46
N ASP A 24 3.73 12.03 -8.07
CA ASP A 24 3.00 11.71 -6.83
C ASP A 24 2.85 10.20 -6.61
N ILE A 25 3.94 9.42 -6.69
CA ILE A 25 3.88 8.04 -6.13
C ILE A 25 3.90 8.10 -4.59
N CYS A 26 4.32 9.22 -4.01
CA CYS A 26 4.42 9.41 -2.57
C CYS A 26 3.80 10.75 -2.16
N ASP A 27 2.49 10.75 -1.95
CA ASP A 27 1.80 11.88 -1.31
C ASP A 27 1.84 11.68 0.23
N GLY A 28 2.85 12.28 0.87
CA GLY A 28 2.99 12.24 2.33
C GLY A 28 1.90 13.01 3.09
N ALA A 29 1.14 13.89 2.43
CA ALA A 29 0.01 14.59 3.02
C ALA A 29 -1.25 13.72 2.97
N GLN A 30 -1.43 12.92 1.92
CA GLN A 30 -2.51 11.94 1.81
C GLN A 30 -2.26 10.68 2.65
N PHE A 31 -1.02 10.21 2.72
CA PHE A 31 -0.62 9.00 3.45
C PHE A 31 0.29 9.34 4.63
N ALA A 32 -0.31 9.84 5.70
CA ALA A 32 0.40 10.12 6.94
C ALA A 32 1.05 8.85 7.51
N ALA A 33 2.18 9.02 8.21
CA ALA A 33 2.78 7.94 8.98
C ALA A 33 1.79 7.44 10.05
N PHE A 34 1.86 6.15 10.38
CA PHE A 34 1.00 5.57 11.40
C PHE A 34 1.09 6.31 12.74
N THR A 35 -0.03 6.36 13.44
CA THR A 35 -0.11 6.73 14.86
C THR A 35 0.58 5.66 15.72
N ASN A 36 0.78 5.97 17.01
CA ASN A 36 1.31 4.97 17.95
C ASN A 36 0.35 3.79 18.12
N ASP A 37 -0.96 4.04 18.11
CA ASP A 37 -1.98 3.00 18.26
C ASP A 37 -2.01 2.08 17.04
N GLU A 38 -1.89 2.63 15.83
CA GLU A 38 -1.79 1.84 14.60
C GLU A 38 -0.51 1.00 14.55
N ARG A 39 0.63 1.58 14.98
CA ARG A 39 1.88 0.82 15.14
C ARG A 39 1.72 -0.33 16.14
N GLN A 40 1.06 -0.07 17.28
CA GLN A 40 0.80 -1.09 18.29
C GLN A 40 -0.12 -2.19 17.76
N ALA A 41 -1.17 -1.84 17.03
CA ALA A 41 -2.08 -2.81 16.42
C ALA A 41 -1.35 -3.74 15.43
N LEU A 42 -0.45 -3.18 14.61
CA LEU A 42 0.41 -3.96 13.73
C LEU A 42 1.35 -4.88 14.52
N LEU A 43 1.97 -4.38 15.59
CA LEU A 43 2.86 -5.15 16.44
C LEU A 43 2.14 -6.32 17.12
N ASP A 44 0.94 -6.08 17.64
CA ASP A 44 0.10 -7.09 18.29
C ASP A 44 -0.36 -8.15 17.30
N ALA A 45 -0.80 -7.75 16.10
CA ALA A 45 -1.17 -8.69 15.05
C ALA A 45 -0.02 -9.64 14.70
N HIS A 46 1.20 -9.11 14.53
CA HIS A 46 2.37 -9.94 14.28
C HIS A 46 2.71 -10.86 15.45
N ASN A 47 2.68 -10.35 16.68
CA ASN A 47 3.00 -11.15 17.86
C ASN A 47 1.98 -12.27 18.11
N ASN A 48 0.70 -12.02 17.88
CA ASN A 48 -0.35 -13.03 17.94
C ASN A 48 -0.14 -14.12 16.88
N LEU A 49 0.18 -13.74 15.65
CA LEU A 49 0.52 -14.69 14.59
C LEU A 49 1.77 -15.52 14.94
N ARG A 50 2.85 -14.86 15.38
CA ARG A 50 4.10 -15.52 15.81
C ARG A 50 3.85 -16.51 16.94
N LYS A 51 3.01 -16.17 17.91
CA LYS A 51 2.60 -17.07 19.00
C LYS A 51 1.83 -18.29 18.47
N ASN A 52 0.87 -18.09 17.58
CA ASN A 52 0.11 -19.20 16.98
C ASN A 52 1.01 -20.15 16.19
N ILE A 53 2.04 -19.63 15.52
CA ILE A 53 3.07 -20.44 14.85
C ILE A 53 3.94 -21.17 15.88
N ALA A 54 4.41 -20.47 16.93
CA ALA A 54 5.23 -21.05 17.98
C ALA A 54 4.54 -22.24 18.67
N ASP A 55 3.24 -22.13 18.89
CA ASP A 55 2.39 -23.16 19.46
C ASP A 55 2.04 -24.31 18.49
N GLY A 56 2.41 -24.21 17.21
CA GLY A 56 2.06 -25.19 16.17
C GLY A 56 0.57 -25.21 15.82
N LYS A 57 -0.14 -24.10 16.03
CA LYS A 57 -1.60 -23.97 15.82
C LYS A 57 -1.96 -23.32 14.49
N GLN A 58 -1.01 -22.66 13.84
CA GLN A 58 -1.26 -21.90 12.62
C GLN A 58 -1.54 -22.81 11.43
N ASP A 59 -2.59 -22.51 10.68
CA ASP A 59 -2.94 -23.25 9.46
C ASP A 59 -1.91 -23.04 8.34
N SER A 60 -1.74 -24.10 7.55
CA SER A 60 -0.98 -24.14 6.32
C SER A 60 -1.80 -24.91 5.28
N LYS A 61 -1.39 -24.85 4.01
CA LYS A 61 -2.05 -25.58 2.92
C LYS A 61 -2.19 -27.08 3.22
N ASP A 62 -1.18 -27.67 3.85
CA ASP A 62 -1.07 -29.11 4.10
C ASP A 62 -1.20 -29.46 5.60
N GLY A 63 -2.02 -28.72 6.36
CA GLY A 63 -2.28 -28.97 7.77
C GLY A 63 -1.88 -27.80 8.67
N LYS A 64 -1.08 -28.06 9.71
CA LYS A 64 -0.57 -27.02 10.62
C LYS A 64 0.91 -26.78 10.41
N LEU A 65 1.35 -25.53 10.58
CA LEU A 65 2.78 -25.23 10.70
C LEU A 65 3.34 -25.89 11.98
N PRO A 66 4.58 -26.42 11.95
CA PRO A 66 5.20 -27.00 13.12
C PRO A 66 5.45 -25.95 14.21
N SER A 67 5.50 -26.40 15.47
CA SER A 67 5.86 -25.53 16.60
C SER A 67 7.30 -25.02 16.49
N ALA A 68 7.56 -23.85 17.09
CA ALA A 68 8.87 -23.20 17.05
C ALA A 68 9.38 -22.90 18.47
N LYS A 69 10.59 -23.37 18.78
CA LYS A 69 11.19 -23.26 20.12
C LYS A 69 11.67 -21.86 20.49
N ASN A 70 12.10 -21.06 19.51
CA ASN A 70 12.79 -19.77 19.73
C ASN A 70 12.09 -18.61 18.99
N MET A 71 10.76 -18.54 19.04
CA MET A 71 9.96 -17.49 18.40
C MET A 71 9.74 -16.31 19.36
N TYR A 72 10.65 -15.35 19.37
CA TYR A 72 10.61 -14.22 20.31
C TYR A 72 9.56 -13.16 19.95
N GLN A 73 9.08 -12.43 20.96
CA GLN A 73 8.16 -11.31 20.76
C GLN A 73 8.88 -10.14 20.07
N LEU A 74 8.19 -9.48 19.14
CA LEU A 74 8.60 -8.20 18.56
C LEU A 74 8.28 -7.07 19.54
N VAL A 75 9.20 -6.12 19.66
CA VAL A 75 9.07 -4.94 20.52
C VAL A 75 9.20 -3.67 19.68
N ASN A 76 8.58 -2.58 20.15
CA ASN A 76 8.79 -1.27 19.54
C ASN A 76 10.24 -0.82 19.79
N SER A 77 10.90 -0.27 18.76
CA SER A 77 12.27 0.27 18.83
C SER A 77 12.26 1.74 19.23
#